data_AF-A0A816CLG0-F1
#
_entry.id   AF-A0A816CLG0-F1
#
_cell.length_a   1.000
_cell.length_b   1.000
_cell.length_c   1.000
_cell.angle_alpha   90.00
_cell.angle_beta   90.00
_cell.angle_gamma   90.00
#
_symmetry.space_group_name_H-M   'P 1'
#
loop_
_entity.id
_entity.type
_entity.pdbx_description
1 polymer ?
#
loop_
_entity_poly.entity_id
_entity_poly.type
_entity_poly.pdbx_seq_one_letter_code
_entity_poly.pdbx_strand_id
1 'polypeptide(L)'
;MPEPSESKSANDQNHHIETIWRIVIDAISLIILLVVSIISNTTAIPFTRGFFCSDATIKYPYKDNTIPAYAAVILSVGVPIIWIWTTELCKLCYFKRYPKTRFEIRLLFWRHKSYQIAPIVRNLYILTVIFGYGYLATWVLLEVTKNFIGELRPHFLAVCQPSIDCTSITLLNQYNSYLQYGTNYTCLNSDTTSVREARRSFFSGHTAPLFFGFGYLIMYIHVSWSWRHLGILGHLFQVGLLILACYVGYTRISDFHHHWHDVFFGAVVGSLIAFVTFKFILNWRRQDPQFLPTITTSTDSCATSSNDPLENMNTYPVHLQEYDGQSTEVGLFHSSNVAVRSRQKILQPISLLKLVFDGLSLAIVLLTWLLLKYLVKPVRRAFLCSDLSLYHAEPQKKVFPTWLLVLCAIGIPLVIILLSECVRWYYLFRQKSAKVAYELQIRSKIYRIPEWVGNLYIIIGVFIFANCVTAFLTNIGKVTVGRLRPHFIPSCFHKYSYHDFCNNSNEWIINYECLGESSDIIKQKDGAYDIRQSFPSGHASIAFCGLIFLALYIHKVWNYRNFGQFPYVMETFCFALAAYIGITRITDNRHHPTDVLAGAILGTFVAIIAFRYMVDAFKRSVLSDLGSESMTD
;
A
#
# COMPACT_ATOMS: atom_id res chain seq x y z
N MET A 1 26.25 34.75 -42.75
CA MET A 1 25.65 33.70 -41.88
C MET A 1 26.73 33.24 -40.93
N PRO A 2 26.47 33.09 -39.62
CA PRO A 2 27.42 32.46 -38.71
C PRO A 2 27.56 30.97 -39.05
N GLU A 3 28.66 30.34 -38.65
CA GLU A 3 28.89 28.93 -38.96
C GLU A 3 27.98 27.98 -38.15
N PRO A 4 27.64 26.79 -38.69
CA PRO A 4 26.93 25.74 -37.95
C PRO A 4 27.78 25.11 -36.81
N SER A 5 29.06 25.49 -36.70
CA SER A 5 29.97 25.14 -35.60
C SER A 5 29.67 25.97 -34.33
N GLU A 6 29.67 27.30 -34.46
CA GLU A 6 29.50 28.26 -33.36
C GLU A 6 28.11 28.17 -32.72
N SER A 7 27.06 28.15 -33.53
CA SER A 7 25.67 28.06 -33.06
C SER A 7 25.41 26.82 -32.19
N LYS A 8 26.11 25.73 -32.49
CA LYS A 8 26.05 24.49 -31.72
C LYS A 8 26.81 24.58 -30.39
N SER A 9 28.00 25.19 -30.41
CA SER A 9 28.79 25.47 -29.21
C SER A 9 28.03 26.35 -28.21
N ALA A 10 27.43 27.45 -28.68
CA ALA A 10 26.64 28.37 -27.85
C ALA A 10 25.39 27.68 -27.25
N ASN A 11 24.71 26.82 -28.03
CA ASN A 11 23.55 26.09 -27.55
C ASN A 11 23.93 25.04 -26.49
N ASP A 12 25.01 24.28 -26.70
CA ASP A 12 25.52 23.32 -25.70
C ASP A 12 25.97 24.05 -24.42
N GLN A 13 26.64 25.21 -24.52
CA GLN A 13 27.03 26.04 -23.36
C GLN A 13 25.82 26.54 -22.54
N ASN A 14 24.79 27.08 -23.19
CA ASN A 14 23.56 27.50 -22.51
C ASN A 14 22.90 26.32 -21.77
N HIS A 15 22.88 25.13 -22.39
CA HIS A 15 22.28 23.93 -21.81
C HIS A 15 23.08 23.37 -20.62
N HIS A 16 24.40 23.53 -20.63
CA HIS A 16 25.25 23.27 -19.47
C HIS A 16 24.97 24.26 -18.32
N ILE A 17 24.80 25.55 -18.61
CA ILE A 17 24.46 26.58 -17.63
C ILE A 17 23.10 26.30 -16.98
N GLU A 18 22.06 25.99 -17.78
CA GLU A 18 20.75 25.53 -17.27
C GLU A 18 20.86 24.32 -16.34
N THR A 19 21.68 23.34 -16.71
CA THR A 19 21.86 22.11 -15.92
C THR A 19 22.51 22.42 -14.56
N ILE A 20 23.49 23.32 -14.53
CA ILE A 20 24.15 23.77 -13.29
C ILE A 20 23.17 24.55 -12.41
N TRP A 21 22.38 25.48 -12.97
CA TRP A 21 21.37 26.22 -12.20
C TRP A 21 20.32 25.32 -11.58
N ARG A 22 19.85 24.28 -12.28
CA ARG A 22 18.94 23.27 -11.73
C ARG A 22 19.56 22.54 -10.53
N ILE A 23 20.83 22.14 -10.61
CA ILE A 23 21.56 21.50 -9.50
C ILE A 23 21.69 22.43 -8.29
N VAL A 24 21.96 23.72 -8.52
CA VAL A 24 22.04 24.74 -7.45
C VAL A 24 20.68 24.95 -6.77
N ILE A 25 19.60 25.07 -7.55
CA ILE A 25 18.23 25.23 -7.03
C ILE A 25 17.80 23.99 -6.22
N ASP A 26 18.02 22.79 -6.76
CA ASP A 26 17.71 21.53 -6.07
C ASP A 26 18.47 21.45 -4.74
N ALA A 27 19.78 21.75 -4.73
CA ALA A 27 20.61 21.75 -3.52
C ALA A 27 20.12 22.77 -2.48
N ILE A 28 19.82 24.00 -2.89
CA ILE A 28 19.25 25.04 -2.01
C ILE A 28 17.91 24.56 -1.41
N SER A 29 17.04 23.93 -2.21
CA SER A 29 15.74 23.43 -1.72
C SER A 29 15.90 22.34 -0.64
N LEU A 30 16.85 21.43 -0.81
CA LEU A 30 17.16 20.38 0.15
C LEU A 30 17.78 20.96 1.44
N ILE A 31 18.67 21.95 1.32
CA ILE A 31 19.25 22.66 2.47
C ILE A 31 18.17 23.39 3.26
N ILE A 32 17.24 24.10 2.60
CA ILE A 32 16.12 24.79 3.27
C ILE A 32 15.25 23.78 4.03
N LEU A 33 14.84 22.67 3.40
CA LEU A 33 14.05 21.63 4.08
C LEU A 33 14.80 21.00 5.27
N LEU A 34 16.11 20.76 5.14
CA LEU A 34 16.94 20.23 6.22
C LEU A 34 17.06 21.22 7.40
N VAL A 35 17.28 22.51 7.12
CA VAL A 35 17.35 23.57 8.14
C VAL A 35 16.01 23.73 8.86
N VAL A 36 14.90 23.78 8.12
CA VAL A 36 13.54 23.85 8.70
C VAL A 36 13.25 22.62 9.56
N SER A 37 13.66 21.42 9.12
CA SER A 37 13.57 20.18 9.89
C SER A 37 14.35 20.24 11.20
N ILE A 38 15.60 20.71 11.17
CA ILE A 38 16.45 20.84 12.36
C ILE A 38 15.84 21.83 13.35
N ILE A 39 15.48 23.04 12.92
CA ILE A 39 14.84 24.08 13.74
C ILE A 39 13.55 23.53 14.37
N SER A 40 12.71 22.85 13.60
CA SER A 40 11.44 22.26 14.08
C SER A 40 11.65 21.17 15.14
N ASN A 41 12.80 20.51 15.19
CA ASN A 41 13.11 19.51 16.22
C ASN A 41 13.91 20.08 17.40
N THR A 42 14.65 21.18 17.24
CA THR A 42 15.47 21.77 18.32
C THR A 42 14.74 22.88 19.07
N THR A 43 14.22 23.90 18.40
CA THR A 43 13.74 25.14 19.05
C THR A 43 12.25 25.17 19.34
N ALA A 44 11.44 24.39 18.61
CA ALA A 44 9.99 24.42 18.76
C ALA A 44 9.53 23.70 20.05
N ILE A 45 8.68 24.39 20.82
CA ILE A 45 8.03 23.84 22.02
C ILE A 45 6.70 23.20 21.57
N PRO A 46 6.42 21.92 21.90
CA PRO A 46 5.17 21.27 21.53
C PRO A 46 3.99 21.82 22.35
N PHE A 47 2.83 21.93 21.70
CA PHE A 47 1.59 22.45 22.30
C PHE A 47 1.19 21.71 23.58
N THR A 48 0.86 22.45 24.63
CA THR A 48 0.51 21.91 25.95
C THR A 48 -0.98 21.59 26.05
N ARG A 49 -1.34 20.32 25.89
CA ARG A 49 -2.69 19.82 26.15
C ARG A 49 -2.89 19.54 27.64
N GLY A 50 -4.07 19.88 28.16
CA GLY A 50 -4.54 19.34 29.43
C GLY A 50 -5.05 17.90 29.28
N PHE A 51 -5.08 17.16 30.39
CA PHE A 51 -5.48 15.74 30.44
C PHE A 51 -6.39 15.46 31.66
N PHE A 52 -7.08 14.32 31.65
CA PHE A 52 -7.87 13.85 32.80
C PHE A 52 -7.04 12.86 33.64
N CYS A 53 -7.02 13.01 34.96
CA CYS A 53 -6.39 12.03 35.87
C CYS A 53 -6.99 10.61 35.76
N SER A 54 -8.20 10.47 35.21
CA SER A 54 -8.85 9.18 34.97
C SER A 54 -8.37 8.44 33.71
N ASP A 55 -7.87 9.13 32.68
CA ASP A 55 -7.60 8.57 31.35
C ASP A 55 -6.58 7.41 31.38
N ALA A 56 -7.01 6.21 30.97
CA ALA A 56 -6.18 5.01 30.92
C ALA A 56 -5.24 4.94 29.70
N THR A 57 -5.47 5.76 28.66
CA THR A 57 -4.69 5.71 27.42
C THR A 57 -3.29 6.26 27.58
N ILE A 58 -3.10 7.27 28.44
CA ILE A 58 -1.84 8.00 28.70
C ILE A 58 -1.08 7.54 29.97
N LYS A 59 -1.54 6.44 30.59
CA LYS A 59 -1.02 5.91 31.87
C LYS A 59 0.06 4.84 31.76
N TYR A 60 0.33 4.28 30.58
CA TYR A 60 1.17 3.09 30.40
C TYR A 60 2.58 3.28 31.00
N PRO A 61 3.23 2.20 31.48
CA PRO A 61 4.62 2.28 31.92
C PRO A 61 5.52 2.68 30.75
N TYR A 62 6.56 3.47 31.03
CA TYR A 62 7.62 3.70 30.05
C TYR A 62 8.30 2.38 29.68
N LYS A 63 8.60 2.21 28.39
CA LYS A 63 9.24 1.04 27.81
C LYS A 63 10.15 1.49 26.68
N ASP A 64 11.30 0.86 26.55
CA ASP A 64 12.26 1.22 25.51
C ASP A 64 11.84 0.77 24.10
N ASN A 65 12.40 1.49 23.12
CA ASN A 65 12.15 1.31 21.71
C ASN A 65 12.70 -0.04 21.21
N THR A 66 11.81 -0.98 20.83
CA THR A 66 12.19 -2.25 20.18
C THR A 66 13.00 -2.03 18.89
N ILE A 67 12.72 -0.93 18.18
CA ILE A 67 13.51 -0.45 17.03
C ILE A 67 13.96 0.99 17.34
N PRO A 68 15.27 1.30 17.39
CA PRO A 68 15.75 2.65 17.65
C PRO A 68 15.63 3.55 16.41
N ALA A 69 15.57 4.87 16.64
CA ALA A 69 15.31 5.86 15.59
C ALA A 69 16.32 5.80 14.43
N TYR A 70 17.62 5.61 14.71
CA TYR A 70 18.64 5.49 13.66
C TYR A 70 18.40 4.29 12.73
N ALA A 71 17.91 3.16 13.28
CA ALA A 71 17.63 1.97 12.48
C ALA A 71 16.43 2.19 11.55
N ALA A 72 15.39 2.89 12.01
CA ALA A 72 14.27 3.27 11.15
C ALA A 72 14.70 4.19 10.00
N VAL A 73 15.57 5.19 10.25
CA VAL A 73 16.12 6.08 9.22
C VAL A 73 16.99 5.32 8.21
N ILE A 74 17.88 4.43 8.68
CA ILE A 74 18.73 3.59 7.81
C ILE A 74 17.87 2.68 6.93
N LEU A 75 16.80 2.09 7.47
CA LEU A 75 15.85 1.29 6.70
C LEU A 75 15.09 2.16 5.69
N SER A 76 14.55 3.32 6.08
CA SER A 76 13.73 4.16 5.19
C SER A 76 14.52 4.90 4.11
N VAL A 77 15.82 5.16 4.31
CA VAL A 77 16.67 5.91 3.35
C VAL A 77 17.67 5.00 2.66
N GLY A 78 18.42 4.20 3.42
CA GLY A 78 19.53 3.38 2.92
C GLY A 78 19.05 2.28 1.99
N VAL A 79 18.03 1.50 2.37
CA VAL A 79 17.53 0.39 1.55
C VAL A 79 16.98 0.87 0.20
N PRO A 80 16.13 1.92 0.12
CA PRO A 80 15.74 2.50 -1.18
C PRO A 80 16.91 3.00 -2.03
N ILE A 81 17.83 3.80 -1.46
CA ILE A 81 18.94 4.36 -2.24
C ILE A 81 19.86 3.25 -2.79
N ILE A 82 20.28 2.31 -1.93
CA ILE A 82 21.13 1.17 -2.34
C ILE A 82 20.43 0.34 -3.43
N TRP A 83 19.13 0.08 -3.31
CA TRP A 83 18.38 -0.67 -4.31
C TRP A 83 18.23 0.07 -5.65
N ILE A 84 17.95 1.38 -5.61
CA ILE A 84 17.86 2.22 -6.82
C ILE A 84 19.22 2.23 -7.54
N TRP A 85 20.30 2.48 -6.80
CA TRP A 85 21.65 2.55 -7.36
C TRP A 85 22.11 1.22 -7.95
N THR A 86 21.95 0.11 -7.21
CA THR A 86 22.30 -1.23 -7.71
C THR A 86 21.48 -1.61 -8.94
N THR A 87 20.17 -1.36 -8.96
CA THR A 87 19.34 -1.71 -10.13
C THR A 87 19.62 -0.84 -11.36
N GLU A 88 19.93 0.45 -11.21
CA GLU A 88 20.40 1.29 -12.31
C GLU A 88 21.76 0.82 -12.85
N LEU A 89 22.73 0.50 -11.98
CA LEU A 89 24.02 -0.07 -12.36
C LEU A 89 23.87 -1.42 -13.10
N CYS A 90 23.00 -2.31 -12.63
CA CYS A 90 22.73 -3.59 -13.29
C CYS A 90 22.10 -3.43 -14.70
N LYS A 91 21.15 -2.49 -14.88
CA LYS A 91 20.56 -2.17 -16.19
C LYS A 91 21.64 -1.79 -17.21
N LEU A 92 22.66 -1.04 -16.78
CA LEU A 92 23.75 -0.56 -17.63
C LEU A 92 24.72 -1.68 -18.03
N CYS A 93 25.12 -2.54 -17.09
CA CYS A 93 25.93 -3.72 -17.38
C CYS A 93 25.26 -4.66 -18.38
N TYR A 94 23.95 -4.85 -18.27
CA TYR A 94 23.15 -5.64 -19.22
C TYR A 94 23.11 -4.99 -20.62
N PHE A 95 22.79 -3.69 -20.70
CA PHE A 95 22.70 -2.97 -21.97
C PHE A 95 24.04 -2.94 -22.73
N LYS A 96 25.17 -2.77 -22.02
CA LYS A 96 26.52 -2.80 -22.62
C LYS A 96 26.86 -4.15 -23.28
N ARG A 97 26.19 -5.25 -22.89
CA ARG A 97 26.46 -6.60 -23.42
C ARG A 97 25.52 -7.05 -24.55
N TYR A 98 24.31 -6.48 -24.67
CA TYR A 98 23.31 -6.90 -25.66
C TYR A 98 22.68 -5.71 -26.45
N PRO A 99 23.43 -5.07 -27.36
CA PRO A 99 23.00 -3.82 -28.02
C PRO A 99 22.03 -3.99 -29.22
N LYS A 100 21.67 -5.22 -29.63
CA LYS A 100 20.93 -5.49 -30.88
C LYS A 100 19.46 -5.95 -30.73
N THR A 101 18.96 -6.22 -29.53
CA THR A 101 17.58 -6.70 -29.28
C THR A 101 16.53 -5.57 -29.37
N ARG A 102 16.40 -4.96 -30.56
CA ARG A 102 15.41 -3.91 -30.85
C ARG A 102 14.04 -4.49 -31.18
N PHE A 103 13.15 -4.63 -30.18
CA PHE A 103 11.71 -4.36 -30.40
C PHE A 103 10.93 -4.12 -29.10
N GLU A 104 11.05 -5.01 -28.11
CA GLU A 104 10.06 -5.17 -27.03
C GLU A 104 10.53 -4.71 -25.64
N ILE A 105 11.18 -3.54 -25.58
CA ILE A 105 11.35 -2.77 -24.32
C ILE A 105 10.67 -1.40 -24.50
N ARG A 106 9.33 -1.38 -24.47
CA ARG A 106 8.48 -0.16 -24.44
C ARG A 106 8.57 0.63 -23.11
N LEU A 107 9.71 0.51 -22.42
CA LEU A 107 10.07 1.20 -21.18
C LEU A 107 11.57 1.56 -21.25
N LEU A 108 11.97 2.15 -22.38
CA LEU A 108 13.32 2.69 -22.63
C LEU A 108 13.57 3.96 -21.79
N PHE A 109 13.71 3.74 -20.48
CA PHE A 109 14.60 4.53 -19.65
C PHE A 109 15.98 4.69 -20.34
N TRP A 110 16.60 5.87 -20.21
CA TRP A 110 18.05 6.11 -20.37
C TRP A 110 18.71 5.99 -21.77
N ARG A 111 18.21 6.72 -22.79
CA ARG A 111 19.08 7.05 -23.94
C ARG A 111 18.90 8.41 -24.64
N HIS A 112 18.87 9.50 -23.85
CA HIS A 112 19.10 10.84 -24.39
C HIS A 112 20.45 10.89 -25.13
N LYS A 113 20.47 11.30 -26.40
CA LYS A 113 21.64 11.16 -27.31
C LYS A 113 22.54 12.41 -27.36
N SER A 114 22.35 13.34 -26.43
CA SER A 114 22.78 14.74 -26.57
C SER A 114 23.42 15.33 -25.30
N TYR A 115 24.10 14.52 -24.48
CA TYR A 115 24.85 15.00 -23.32
C TYR A 115 26.19 14.26 -23.20
N GLN A 116 27.25 14.99 -22.86
CA GLN A 116 28.57 14.39 -22.58
C GLN A 116 28.65 13.75 -21.18
N ILE A 117 27.79 14.18 -20.24
CA ILE A 117 27.63 13.53 -18.93
C ILE A 117 27.11 12.11 -19.16
N ALA A 118 27.84 11.10 -18.66
CA ALA A 118 27.42 9.70 -18.74
C ALA A 118 26.00 9.55 -18.18
N PRO A 119 25.01 9.05 -18.96
CA PRO A 119 23.59 9.19 -18.63
C PRO A 119 23.26 8.64 -17.24
N ILE A 120 23.94 7.55 -16.85
CA ILE A 120 24.09 7.01 -15.49
C ILE A 120 23.94 8.09 -14.41
N VAL A 121 24.85 9.07 -14.41
CA VAL A 121 25.01 10.07 -13.34
C VAL A 121 23.78 10.94 -13.22
N ARG A 122 23.20 11.38 -14.36
CA ARG A 122 21.94 12.16 -14.41
C ARG A 122 20.77 11.40 -13.76
N ASN A 123 20.73 10.07 -13.82
CA ASN A 123 19.60 9.28 -13.30
C ASN A 123 19.80 8.89 -11.84
N LEU A 124 21.03 8.56 -11.43
CA LEU A 124 21.36 8.43 -10.01
C LEU A 124 21.10 9.76 -9.29
N TYR A 125 21.49 10.89 -9.87
CA TYR A 125 21.18 12.24 -9.40
C TYR A 125 19.66 12.47 -9.29
N ILE A 126 18.90 12.44 -10.40
CA ILE A 126 17.46 12.76 -10.40
C ILE A 126 16.64 11.84 -9.48
N LEU A 127 16.91 10.52 -9.49
CA LEU A 127 16.17 9.58 -8.64
C LEU A 127 16.51 9.73 -7.14
N THR A 128 17.72 10.18 -6.80
CA THR A 128 18.13 10.38 -5.39
C THR A 128 17.71 11.75 -4.87
N VAL A 129 17.80 12.82 -5.68
CA VAL A 129 17.38 14.17 -5.30
C VAL A 129 15.86 14.25 -5.10
N ILE A 130 15.06 13.73 -6.03
CA ILE A 130 13.60 13.76 -5.89
C ILE A 130 13.12 12.87 -4.72
N PHE A 131 13.82 11.74 -4.47
CA PHE A 131 13.59 10.93 -3.27
C PHE A 131 13.93 11.70 -1.99
N GLY A 132 15.09 12.36 -1.93
CA GLY A 132 15.54 13.17 -0.80
C GLY A 132 14.60 14.34 -0.51
N TYR A 133 14.11 15.01 -1.54
CA TYR A 133 13.11 16.07 -1.42
C TYR A 133 11.81 15.55 -0.79
N GLY A 134 11.26 14.44 -1.30
CA GLY A 134 10.06 13.81 -0.74
C GLY A 134 10.26 13.31 0.70
N TYR A 135 11.45 12.81 1.02
CA TYR A 135 11.79 12.36 2.37
C TYR A 135 11.87 13.54 3.36
N LEU A 136 12.60 14.61 3.00
CA LEU A 136 12.72 15.80 3.85
C LEU A 136 11.38 16.54 3.98
N ALA A 137 10.57 16.61 2.92
CA ALA A 137 9.21 17.16 3.00
C ALA A 137 8.30 16.34 3.94
N THR A 138 8.41 15.00 3.90
CA THR A 138 7.74 14.11 4.87
C THR A 138 8.23 14.38 6.30
N TRP A 139 9.52 14.57 6.50
CA TRP A 139 10.12 14.82 7.81
C TRP A 139 9.73 16.19 8.40
N VAL A 140 9.81 17.26 7.59
CA VAL A 140 9.33 18.61 7.97
C VAL A 140 7.86 18.56 8.38
N LEU A 141 7.01 17.92 7.57
CA LEU A 141 5.58 17.78 7.90
C LEU A 141 5.37 17.05 9.24
N LEU A 142 6.14 16.00 9.53
CA LEU A 142 6.05 15.27 10.80
C LEU A 142 6.46 16.13 12.01
N GLU A 143 7.61 16.80 11.94
CA GLU A 143 8.10 17.61 13.05
C GLU A 143 7.20 18.81 13.32
N VAL A 144 6.72 19.49 12.27
CA VAL A 144 5.69 20.53 12.36
C VAL A 144 4.41 19.98 13.01
N THR A 145 3.86 18.88 12.48
CA THR A 145 2.60 18.30 12.97
C THR A 145 2.69 17.92 14.46
N LYS A 146 3.77 17.26 14.89
CA LYS A 146 4.01 16.90 16.29
C LYS A 146 3.95 18.10 17.23
N ASN A 147 4.55 19.22 16.82
CA ASN A 147 4.66 20.41 17.65
C ASN A 147 3.33 21.18 17.73
N PHE A 148 2.65 21.35 16.60
CA PHE A 148 1.35 22.03 16.53
C PHE A 148 0.24 21.24 17.23
N ILE A 149 0.27 19.91 17.16
CA ILE A 149 -0.80 19.07 17.71
C ILE A 149 -0.55 18.77 19.19
N GLY A 150 0.68 18.43 19.60
CA GLY A 150 1.02 18.23 21.01
C GLY A 150 0.29 17.04 21.67
N GLU A 151 0.03 15.97 20.92
CA GLU A 151 -0.65 14.79 21.46
C GLU A 151 0.24 14.02 22.44
N LEU A 152 -0.31 13.76 23.63
CA LEU A 152 0.35 13.04 24.71
C LEU A 152 0.53 11.56 24.33
N ARG A 153 1.71 11.00 24.60
CA ARG A 153 2.02 9.58 24.34
C ARG A 153 1.33 8.65 25.34
N PRO A 154 1.15 7.36 24.99
CA PRO A 154 0.54 6.40 25.91
C PRO A 154 1.26 6.26 27.27
N HIS A 155 2.56 6.57 27.35
CA HIS A 155 3.36 6.56 28.58
C HIS A 155 3.56 7.96 29.23
N PHE A 156 2.78 8.97 28.81
CA PHE A 156 3.04 10.37 29.16
C PHE A 156 3.10 10.61 30.68
N LEU A 157 2.17 10.05 31.45
CA LEU A 157 2.12 10.31 32.90
C LEU A 157 3.30 9.70 33.65
N ALA A 158 3.80 8.53 33.21
CA ALA A 158 4.98 7.89 33.79
C ALA A 158 6.27 8.71 33.58
N VAL A 159 6.38 9.45 32.48
CA VAL A 159 7.55 10.29 32.16
C VAL A 159 7.41 11.71 32.69
N CYS A 160 6.23 12.33 32.62
CA CYS A 160 6.03 13.70 33.09
C CYS A 160 6.04 13.80 34.62
N GLN A 161 5.36 12.88 35.32
CA GLN A 161 5.08 12.99 36.76
C GLN A 161 4.49 14.39 37.08
N PRO A 162 3.24 14.67 36.69
CA PRO A 162 2.66 15.99 36.83
C PRO A 162 2.51 16.40 38.30
N SER A 163 2.66 17.69 38.58
CA SER A 163 2.45 18.28 39.92
C SER A 163 0.99 18.31 40.41
N ILE A 164 0.05 17.82 39.60
CA ILE A 164 -1.32 17.55 40.01
C ILE A 164 -1.37 16.15 40.64
N ASP A 165 -1.73 16.09 41.92
CA ASP A 165 -1.94 14.84 42.63
C ASP A 165 -3.18 14.09 42.11
N CYS A 166 -2.97 13.15 41.19
CA CYS A 166 -4.00 12.24 40.71
C CYS A 166 -4.31 11.07 41.69
N THR A 167 -3.81 11.08 42.94
CA THR A 167 -3.89 9.94 43.87
C THR A 167 -4.77 10.17 45.12
N SER A 168 -5.07 11.41 45.52
CA SER A 168 -5.86 11.73 46.72
C SER A 168 -7.37 11.45 46.60
N ILE A 169 -7.72 10.17 46.53
CA ILE A 169 -9.10 9.68 46.73
C ILE A 169 -9.45 9.79 48.22
N THR A 170 -9.83 11.00 48.64
CA THR A 170 -10.59 11.20 49.88
C THR A 170 -12.07 10.92 49.60
N LEU A 171 -12.76 10.23 50.52
CA LEU A 171 -14.12 9.70 50.28
C LEU A 171 -15.16 10.79 49.93
N LEU A 172 -14.96 12.03 50.35
CA LEU A 172 -15.83 13.17 49.98
C LEU A 172 -15.58 13.69 48.55
N ASN A 173 -14.44 13.37 47.95
CA ASN A 173 -14.00 13.85 46.62
C ASN A 173 -14.01 12.75 45.55
N GLN A 174 -14.49 11.54 45.86
CA GLN A 174 -14.45 10.37 44.96
C GLN A 174 -15.19 10.58 43.62
N TYR A 175 -16.11 11.54 43.52
CA TYR A 175 -16.72 11.95 42.24
C TYR A 175 -15.94 13.03 41.48
N ASN A 176 -15.13 13.84 42.18
CA ASN A 176 -14.45 15.02 41.61
C ASN A 176 -13.06 14.69 41.07
N SER A 177 -12.29 13.82 41.73
CA SER A 177 -10.90 13.51 41.34
C SER A 177 -10.80 12.82 39.97
N TYR A 178 -11.76 11.94 39.63
CA TYR A 178 -11.82 11.30 38.30
C TYR A 178 -12.22 12.26 37.17
N LEU A 179 -12.83 13.40 37.49
CA LEU A 179 -13.24 14.44 36.54
C LEU A 179 -12.24 15.61 36.46
N GLN A 180 -11.16 15.58 37.26
CA GLN A 180 -10.18 16.66 37.29
C GLN A 180 -9.40 16.74 35.97
N TYR A 181 -9.68 17.80 35.20
CA TYR A 181 -9.00 18.14 33.96
C TYR A 181 -7.83 19.09 34.24
N GLY A 182 -6.61 18.57 34.20
CA GLY A 182 -5.38 19.31 34.49
C GLY A 182 -4.93 20.17 33.31
N THR A 183 -5.27 21.45 33.29
CA THR A 183 -4.86 22.41 32.25
C THR A 183 -3.51 23.09 32.54
N ASN A 184 -3.26 23.43 33.81
CA ASN A 184 -2.05 24.09 34.26
C ASN A 184 -1.27 23.17 35.21
N TYR A 185 -0.21 22.55 34.69
CA TYR A 185 0.61 21.58 35.42
C TYR A 185 2.08 21.68 35.01
N THR A 186 2.97 21.44 35.96
CA THR A 186 4.40 21.24 35.71
C THR A 186 4.72 19.75 35.75
N CYS A 187 5.70 19.32 34.94
CA CYS A 187 6.27 17.97 35.06
C CYS A 187 7.39 18.01 36.11
N LEU A 188 7.40 17.06 37.05
CA LEU A 188 8.40 17.00 38.12
C LEU A 188 9.72 16.34 37.67
N ASN A 189 9.69 15.55 36.59
CA ASN A 189 10.88 14.96 36.00
C ASN A 189 11.82 16.03 35.41
N SER A 190 13.10 15.98 35.80
CA SER A 190 14.15 16.90 35.38
C SER A 190 14.63 16.71 33.94
N ASP A 191 14.42 15.53 33.34
CA ASP A 191 14.72 15.33 31.92
C ASP A 191 13.63 15.97 31.03
N THR A 192 13.84 17.26 30.76
CA THR A 192 13.02 18.03 29.81
C THR A 192 12.98 17.42 28.41
N THR A 193 13.93 16.57 28.01
CA THR A 193 13.98 16.01 26.65
C THR A 193 13.00 14.85 26.47
N SER A 194 12.96 13.87 27.39
CA SER A 194 11.92 12.83 27.38
C SER A 194 10.54 13.41 27.67
N VAL A 195 10.41 14.40 28.56
CA VAL A 195 9.14 15.11 28.81
C VAL A 195 8.63 15.81 27.55
N ARG A 196 9.51 16.49 26.79
CA ARG A 196 9.16 17.12 25.51
C ARG A 196 8.73 16.10 24.47
N GLU A 197 9.44 14.98 24.36
CA GLU A 197 9.18 13.91 23.41
C GLU A 197 7.92 13.09 23.77
N ALA A 198 7.58 12.97 25.05
CA ALA A 198 6.34 12.39 25.56
C ALA A 198 5.08 13.22 25.21
N ARG A 199 5.23 14.48 24.79
CA ARG A 199 4.16 15.36 24.27
C ARG A 199 4.04 15.34 22.73
N ARG A 200 4.74 14.44 22.04
CA ARG A 200 4.87 14.42 20.56
C ARG A 200 4.44 13.08 19.95
N SER A 201 3.22 12.61 20.21
CA SER A 201 2.73 11.32 19.69
C SER A 201 2.32 11.37 18.21
N PHE A 202 1.58 12.40 17.81
CA PHE A 202 0.88 12.44 16.52
C PHE A 202 1.70 13.20 15.45
N PHE A 203 2.09 12.65 14.29
CA PHE A 203 2.04 11.24 13.85
C PHE A 203 3.36 10.49 14.15
N SER A 204 3.34 9.16 13.97
CA SER A 204 4.49 8.32 14.27
C SER A 204 5.72 8.60 13.39
N GLY A 205 6.74 9.20 13.99
CA GLY A 205 8.02 9.56 13.34
C GLY A 205 8.91 8.39 12.92
N HIS A 206 8.58 7.15 13.30
CA HIS A 206 9.21 5.95 12.76
C HIS A 206 8.42 5.39 11.56
N THR A 207 7.09 5.46 11.63
CA THR A 207 6.20 4.83 10.66
C THR A 207 6.15 5.61 9.34
N ALA A 208 5.91 6.92 9.40
CA ALA A 208 5.73 7.73 8.21
C ALA A 208 6.96 7.77 7.27
N PRO A 209 8.21 7.92 7.75
CA PRO A 209 9.39 7.85 6.89
C PRO A 209 9.59 6.47 6.25
N LEU A 210 9.26 5.38 6.95
CA LEU A 210 9.32 4.02 6.39
C LEU A 210 8.26 3.78 5.32
N PHE A 211 7.03 4.23 5.53
CA PHE A 211 5.98 4.13 4.51
C PHE A 211 6.25 5.03 3.30
N PHE A 212 6.92 6.18 3.47
CA PHE A 212 7.47 6.94 2.34
C PHE A 212 8.57 6.14 1.62
N GLY A 213 9.61 5.74 2.34
CA GLY A 213 10.81 5.12 1.77
C GLY A 213 10.52 3.80 1.04
N PHE A 214 9.83 2.89 1.72
CA PHE A 214 9.42 1.61 1.13
C PHE A 214 8.26 1.76 0.14
N GLY A 215 7.34 2.70 0.33
CA GLY A 215 6.28 2.98 -0.65
C GLY A 215 6.87 3.42 -1.99
N TYR A 216 7.80 4.38 -1.96
CA TYR A 216 8.55 4.83 -3.14
C TYR A 216 9.34 3.68 -3.78
N LEU A 217 10.05 2.89 -2.97
CA LEU A 217 10.81 1.72 -3.45
C LEU A 217 9.91 0.68 -4.12
N ILE A 218 8.75 0.36 -3.54
CA ILE A 218 7.76 -0.58 -4.10
C ILE A 218 7.31 -0.11 -5.49
N MET A 219 7.00 1.18 -5.65
CA MET A 219 6.60 1.75 -6.94
C MET A 219 7.75 1.83 -7.96
N TYR A 220 8.96 2.20 -7.52
CA TYR A 220 10.17 2.16 -8.35
C TYR A 220 10.44 0.75 -8.88
N ILE A 221 10.31 -0.27 -8.03
CA ILE A 221 10.42 -1.69 -8.42
C ILE A 221 9.31 -2.06 -9.40
N HIS A 222 8.05 -1.66 -9.15
CA HIS A 222 6.92 -1.97 -10.02
C HIS A 222 7.14 -1.50 -11.48
N VAL A 223 7.80 -0.35 -11.66
CA VAL A 223 8.10 0.22 -12.98
C VAL A 223 9.45 -0.24 -13.55
N SER A 224 10.40 -0.65 -12.70
CA SER A 224 11.74 -1.10 -13.12
C SER A 224 11.89 -2.61 -13.35
N TRP A 225 10.96 -3.44 -12.88
CA TRP A 225 11.09 -4.90 -12.91
C TRP A 225 10.78 -5.48 -14.30
N SER A 226 11.78 -5.45 -15.20
CA SER A 226 11.68 -5.91 -16.59
C SER A 226 11.85 -7.42 -16.79
N TRP A 227 12.15 -8.18 -15.74
CA TRP A 227 12.46 -9.62 -15.81
C TRP A 227 11.20 -10.48 -16.01
N ARG A 228 10.74 -10.55 -17.28
CA ARG A 228 9.53 -11.28 -17.75
C ARG A 228 9.40 -12.73 -17.23
N HIS A 229 10.50 -13.36 -16.81
CA HIS A 229 10.54 -14.76 -16.37
C HIS A 229 10.49 -14.98 -14.84
N LEU A 230 10.71 -13.94 -14.00
CA LEU A 230 10.78 -14.09 -12.54
C LEU A 230 9.43 -13.89 -11.81
N GLY A 231 8.36 -13.57 -12.55
CA GLY A 231 6.97 -13.66 -12.07
C GLY A 231 6.69 -12.97 -10.73
N ILE A 232 5.93 -13.64 -9.86
CA ILE A 232 5.48 -13.11 -8.56
C ILE A 232 6.63 -12.89 -7.56
N LEU A 233 7.87 -13.38 -7.79
CA LEU A 233 9.00 -13.11 -6.88
C LEU A 233 9.29 -11.61 -6.67
N GLY A 234 9.09 -10.79 -7.70
CA GLY A 234 9.19 -9.32 -7.57
C GLY A 234 8.09 -8.74 -6.67
N HIS A 235 6.90 -9.34 -6.68
CA HIS A 235 5.79 -8.97 -5.81
C HIS A 235 5.96 -9.49 -4.38
N LEU A 236 6.60 -10.65 -4.17
CA LEU A 236 7.01 -11.10 -2.83
C LEU A 236 7.94 -10.09 -2.16
N PHE A 237 8.93 -9.56 -2.88
CA PHE A 237 9.84 -8.56 -2.33
C PHE A 237 9.12 -7.24 -2.01
N GLN A 238 8.22 -6.78 -2.89
CA GLN A 238 7.36 -5.61 -2.62
C GLN A 238 6.48 -5.80 -1.37
N VAL A 239 5.89 -6.99 -1.22
CA VAL A 239 5.09 -7.36 -0.04
C VAL A 239 5.99 -7.46 1.20
N GLY A 240 7.21 -7.97 1.09
CA GLY A 240 8.22 -8.03 2.15
C GLY A 240 8.62 -6.65 2.70
N LEU A 241 8.78 -5.66 1.83
CA LEU A 241 9.01 -4.27 2.23
C LEU A 241 7.80 -3.69 2.99
N LEU A 242 6.57 -3.93 2.50
CA LEU A 242 5.35 -3.50 3.18
C LEU A 242 5.19 -4.19 4.55
N ILE A 243 5.49 -5.49 4.63
CA ILE A 243 5.54 -6.28 5.87
C ILE A 243 6.48 -5.62 6.89
N LEU A 244 7.68 -5.21 6.46
CA LEU A 244 8.67 -4.59 7.33
C LEU A 244 8.22 -3.20 7.82
N ALA A 245 7.62 -2.36 6.94
CA ALA A 245 7.01 -1.09 7.35
C ALA A 245 5.89 -1.30 8.40
N CYS A 246 4.99 -2.26 8.15
CA CYS A 246 3.94 -2.63 9.10
C CYS A 246 4.50 -3.12 10.43
N TYR A 247 5.56 -3.95 10.42
CA TYR A 247 6.24 -4.44 11.62
C TYR A 247 6.75 -3.28 12.49
N VAL A 248 7.48 -2.32 11.91
CA VAL A 248 7.95 -1.14 12.67
C VAL A 248 6.77 -0.28 13.15
N GLY A 249 5.72 -0.14 12.36
CA GLY A 249 4.49 0.53 12.80
C GLY A 249 3.86 -0.13 14.02
N TYR A 250 3.76 -1.47 14.03
CA TYR A 250 3.20 -2.19 15.16
C TYR A 250 4.08 -2.16 16.42
N THR A 251 5.42 -2.18 16.29
CA THR A 251 6.28 -2.09 17.50
C THR A 251 6.07 -0.78 18.25
N ARG A 252 5.78 0.32 17.55
CA ARG A 252 5.42 1.60 18.20
C ARG A 252 4.17 1.56 19.08
N ILE A 253 3.24 0.63 18.81
CA ILE A 253 2.05 0.40 19.63
C ILE A 253 2.38 -0.55 20.81
N SER A 254 3.25 -1.55 20.62
CA SER A 254 3.70 -2.48 21.67
C SER A 254 4.78 -1.92 22.60
N ASP A 255 5.41 -0.81 22.21
CA ASP A 255 6.38 -0.04 23.00
C ASP A 255 5.73 1.16 23.70
N PHE A 256 4.40 1.32 23.57
CA PHE A 256 3.63 2.42 24.16
C PHE A 256 4.11 3.83 23.76
N HIS A 257 4.89 3.97 22.68
CA HIS A 257 5.33 5.29 22.18
C HIS A 257 4.28 6.01 21.34
N HIS A 258 3.33 5.29 20.74
CA HIS A 258 2.32 5.87 19.85
C HIS A 258 0.97 5.17 19.99
N HIS A 259 -0.11 5.92 19.78
CA HIS A 259 -1.44 5.38 19.59
C HIS A 259 -1.56 4.68 18.22
N TRP A 260 -2.58 3.82 18.07
CA TRP A 260 -2.82 3.10 16.82
C TRP A 260 -3.13 4.03 15.64
N HIS A 261 -3.77 5.19 15.89
CA HIS A 261 -4.08 6.19 14.87
C HIS A 261 -2.83 6.99 14.43
N ASP A 262 -1.91 7.30 15.34
CA ASP A 262 -0.61 7.96 15.01
C ASP A 262 0.19 7.15 13.98
N VAL A 263 0.15 5.83 14.13
CA VAL A 263 0.79 4.85 13.24
C VAL A 263 0.02 4.75 11.92
N PHE A 264 -1.32 4.61 11.99
CA PHE A 264 -2.16 4.51 10.79
C PHE A 264 -2.05 5.75 9.89
N PHE A 265 -2.28 6.96 10.43
CA PHE A 265 -2.18 8.18 9.63
C PHE A 265 -0.75 8.47 9.19
N GLY A 266 0.26 8.13 10.01
CA GLY A 266 1.66 8.19 9.59
C GLY A 266 1.92 7.33 8.35
N ALA A 267 1.41 6.10 8.32
CA ALA A 267 1.49 5.23 7.15
C ALA A 267 0.75 5.79 5.92
N VAL A 268 -0.43 6.39 6.11
CA VAL A 268 -1.21 7.04 5.03
C VAL A 268 -0.47 8.24 4.44
N VAL A 269 0.02 9.15 5.28
CA VAL A 269 0.73 10.37 4.86
C VAL A 269 2.04 10.02 4.14
N GLY A 270 2.86 9.13 4.70
CA GLY A 270 4.09 8.68 4.05
C GLY A 270 3.83 8.03 2.68
N SER A 271 2.82 7.17 2.59
CA SER A 271 2.41 6.53 1.33
C SER A 271 1.90 7.53 0.29
N LEU A 272 1.14 8.54 0.73
CA LEU A 272 0.59 9.58 -0.14
C LEU A 272 1.69 10.47 -0.72
N ILE A 273 2.63 10.94 0.12
CA ILE A 273 3.76 11.75 -0.34
C ILE A 273 4.61 10.93 -1.31
N ALA A 274 4.94 9.67 -0.99
CA ALA A 274 5.67 8.79 -1.91
C ALA A 274 4.95 8.63 -3.25
N PHE A 275 3.62 8.48 -3.26
CA PHE A 275 2.84 8.38 -4.49
C PHE A 275 2.90 9.68 -5.32
N VAL A 276 2.81 10.84 -4.70
CA VAL A 276 2.93 12.15 -5.37
C VAL A 276 4.34 12.34 -5.94
N THR A 277 5.38 12.12 -5.12
CA THR A 277 6.80 12.19 -5.51
C THR A 277 7.12 11.23 -6.66
N PHE A 278 6.61 10.00 -6.63
CA PHE A 278 6.83 9.03 -7.71
C PHE A 278 6.02 9.36 -8.98
N LYS A 279 4.78 9.85 -8.84
CA LYS A 279 3.97 10.34 -9.97
C LYS A 279 4.64 11.52 -10.67
N PHE A 280 5.29 12.41 -9.94
CA PHE A 280 6.08 13.51 -10.52
C PHE A 280 7.20 12.97 -11.43
N ILE A 281 7.97 11.97 -10.98
CA ILE A 281 9.01 11.31 -11.80
C ILE A 281 8.42 10.65 -13.06
N LEU A 282 7.25 10.01 -12.95
CA LEU A 282 6.57 9.41 -14.10
C LEU A 282 6.08 10.47 -15.10
N ASN A 283 5.58 11.62 -14.63
CA ASN A 283 5.13 12.72 -15.48
C ASN A 283 6.31 13.41 -16.16
N TRP A 284 7.37 13.74 -15.42
CA TRP A 284 8.61 14.33 -15.94
C TRP A 284 9.21 13.46 -17.06
N ARG A 285 9.20 12.13 -16.91
CA ARG A 285 9.67 11.20 -17.96
C ARG A 285 8.83 11.25 -19.25
N ARG A 286 7.53 11.54 -19.17
CA ARG A 286 6.66 11.67 -20.36
C ARG A 286 6.95 12.95 -21.16
N GLN A 287 7.62 13.92 -20.56
CA GLN A 287 7.99 15.19 -21.19
C GLN A 287 9.39 15.15 -21.84
N ASP A 288 10.13 14.04 -21.71
CA ASP A 288 11.38 13.85 -22.46
C ASP A 288 11.06 13.68 -23.96
N PRO A 289 11.56 14.54 -24.87
CA PRO A 289 11.11 14.60 -26.27
C PRO A 289 11.25 13.30 -27.06
N GLN A 290 12.06 12.34 -26.58
CA GLN A 290 12.21 11.02 -27.21
C GLN A 290 10.97 10.11 -27.09
N PHE A 291 9.96 10.47 -26.30
CA PHE A 291 8.69 9.72 -26.19
C PHE A 291 7.59 10.19 -27.14
N LEU A 292 7.75 11.33 -27.82
CA LEU A 292 6.91 11.69 -28.96
C LEU A 292 7.32 10.79 -30.14
N PRO A 293 6.38 10.07 -30.79
CA PRO A 293 6.71 9.37 -32.02
C PRO A 293 7.06 10.42 -33.08
N THR A 294 8.32 10.43 -33.53
CA THR A 294 8.71 11.23 -34.69
C THR A 294 7.92 10.72 -35.88
N ILE A 295 6.85 11.43 -36.27
CA ILE A 295 6.20 11.23 -37.55
C ILE A 295 7.19 11.75 -38.60
N THR A 296 8.10 10.88 -39.02
CA THR A 296 8.93 11.12 -40.20
C THR A 296 8.00 11.11 -41.40
N THR A 297 7.51 12.29 -41.79
CA THR A 297 6.93 12.51 -43.11
C THR A 297 8.03 12.33 -44.14
N SER A 298 8.29 11.07 -44.50
CA SER A 298 9.11 10.70 -45.66
C SER A 298 8.36 11.15 -46.91
N THR A 299 8.62 12.38 -47.32
CA THR A 299 8.20 12.91 -48.61
C THR A 299 9.04 12.25 -49.70
N ASP A 300 8.75 10.98 -49.97
CA ASP A 300 9.26 10.24 -51.12
C ASP A 300 8.57 10.75 -52.39
N SER A 301 8.84 12.01 -52.73
CA SER A 301 8.36 12.65 -53.94
C SER A 301 9.16 12.12 -55.13
N CYS A 302 8.64 11.08 -55.78
CA CYS A 302 9.15 10.65 -57.09
C CYS A 302 9.19 11.83 -58.06
N ALA A 303 10.37 12.13 -58.59
CA ALA A 303 10.52 13.16 -59.60
C ALA A 303 10.00 12.64 -60.96
N THR A 304 8.98 13.30 -61.49
CA THR A 304 8.57 13.21 -62.90
C THR A 304 8.60 14.61 -63.51
N SER A 305 9.30 14.75 -64.63
CA SER A 305 9.54 16.03 -65.29
C SER A 305 8.44 16.38 -66.30
N SER A 306 7.91 17.61 -66.21
CA SER A 306 7.30 18.34 -67.33
C SER A 306 7.47 19.84 -67.08
N ASN A 307 7.40 20.66 -68.12
CA ASN A 307 8.03 21.98 -68.15
C ASN A 307 7.04 23.16 -68.08
N ASP A 308 7.59 24.32 -67.74
CA ASP A 308 7.08 25.67 -68.05
C ASP A 308 5.75 26.11 -67.37
N PRO A 309 5.37 27.40 -67.39
CA PRO A 309 5.98 28.35 -66.46
C PRO A 309 4.96 29.20 -65.66
N LEU A 310 5.49 30.14 -64.88
CA LEU A 310 4.84 31.08 -63.95
C LEU A 310 3.42 31.55 -64.32
N GLU A 311 2.53 31.63 -63.32
CA GLU A 311 1.96 32.93 -62.95
C GLU A 311 1.40 33.02 -61.50
N ASN A 312 1.46 34.25 -60.95
CA ASN A 312 0.60 34.84 -59.92
C ASN A 312 0.31 34.06 -58.60
N MET A 313 1.18 34.29 -57.60
CA MET A 313 0.85 34.14 -56.18
C MET A 313 0.43 35.50 -55.59
N ASN A 314 -0.73 35.57 -54.92
CA ASN A 314 -1.08 36.69 -54.04
C ASN A 314 -1.87 36.19 -52.82
N THR A 315 -1.48 36.67 -51.63
CA THR A 315 -2.02 36.29 -50.32
C THR A 315 -3.20 37.20 -49.91
N TYR A 316 -4.17 36.73 -49.12
CA TYR A 316 -4.27 36.83 -47.64
C TYR A 316 -5.77 36.62 -47.24
N PRO A 317 -6.16 36.62 -45.95
CA PRO A 317 -5.58 35.99 -44.75
C PRO A 317 -6.61 35.08 -44.02
N VAL A 318 -6.20 34.45 -42.91
CA VAL A 318 -7.13 33.79 -41.96
C VAL A 318 -7.55 34.77 -40.87
N HIS A 319 -8.85 34.87 -40.58
CA HIS A 319 -9.37 35.56 -39.40
C HIS A 319 -9.54 34.61 -38.21
N LEU A 320 -9.11 35.06 -37.03
CA LEU A 320 -9.39 34.41 -35.74
C LEU A 320 -10.71 34.93 -35.17
N GLN A 321 -11.49 34.06 -34.55
CA GLN A 321 -12.45 34.46 -33.51
C GLN A 321 -12.66 33.32 -32.51
N GLU A 322 -12.71 33.66 -31.23
CA GLU A 322 -12.97 32.75 -30.12
C GLU A 322 -14.47 32.43 -30.01
N TYR A 323 -14.83 31.29 -29.40
CA TYR A 323 -16.00 31.28 -28.52
C TYR A 323 -15.90 30.27 -27.37
N ASP A 324 -16.72 30.54 -26.36
CA ASP A 324 -16.76 29.99 -25.00
C ASP A 324 -17.05 28.47 -24.90
N GLY A 325 -16.87 27.89 -23.71
CA GLY A 325 -16.98 26.44 -23.49
C GLY A 325 -17.79 26.03 -22.26
N GLN A 326 -18.80 25.17 -22.45
CA GLN A 326 -19.42 24.40 -21.36
C GLN A 326 -19.97 23.03 -21.81
N SER A 327 -19.69 22.01 -21.00
CA SER A 327 -20.43 20.75 -20.77
C SER A 327 -20.95 19.87 -21.94
N THR A 328 -20.52 18.60 -21.89
CA THR A 328 -21.28 17.35 -22.18
C THR A 328 -21.83 17.06 -23.58
N GLU A 329 -21.11 16.18 -24.32
CA GLU A 329 -21.64 15.05 -25.12
C GLU A 329 -20.64 13.88 -24.95
N VAL A 330 -20.97 12.59 -24.85
CA VAL A 330 -22.03 11.75 -25.47
C VAL A 330 -21.76 11.39 -26.95
N GLY A 331 -20.54 10.89 -27.18
CA GLY A 331 -20.21 9.75 -28.05
C GLY A 331 -20.81 9.63 -29.45
N LEU A 332 -19.93 9.69 -30.47
CA LEU A 332 -20.14 9.00 -31.74
C LEU A 332 -18.80 8.53 -32.35
N PHE A 333 -18.44 7.25 -32.15
CA PHE A 333 -17.37 6.63 -32.96
C PHE A 333 -17.98 6.08 -34.24
N HIS A 334 -17.94 6.88 -35.30
CA HIS A 334 -18.50 6.55 -36.60
C HIS A 334 -17.69 5.43 -37.28
N SER A 335 -18.37 4.49 -37.96
CA SER A 335 -17.74 3.28 -38.50
C SER A 335 -17.18 3.51 -39.90
N SER A 336 -15.87 3.74 -40.03
CA SER A 336 -15.14 3.64 -41.30
C SER A 336 -14.67 2.20 -41.54
N ASN A 337 -15.18 1.58 -42.61
CA ASN A 337 -14.96 0.16 -42.90
C ASN A 337 -13.55 -0.11 -43.44
N VAL A 338 -12.60 -0.43 -42.56
CA VAL A 338 -11.36 -1.13 -42.93
C VAL A 338 -11.53 -2.62 -42.64
N ALA A 339 -11.40 -3.46 -43.66
CA ALA A 339 -11.62 -4.90 -43.56
C ALA A 339 -10.44 -5.62 -42.87
N VAL A 340 -10.34 -5.46 -41.54
CA VAL A 340 -9.33 -6.13 -40.72
C VAL A 340 -9.51 -7.65 -40.78
N ARG A 341 -8.61 -8.31 -41.51
CA ARG A 341 -8.56 -9.76 -41.74
C ARG A 341 -8.24 -10.50 -40.44
N SER A 342 -9.27 -10.81 -39.65
CA SER A 342 -9.12 -11.33 -38.28
C SER A 342 -8.48 -12.74 -38.23
N ARG A 343 -7.14 -12.80 -38.20
CA ARG A 343 -6.40 -13.99 -37.76
C ARG A 343 -6.73 -14.29 -36.29
N GLN A 344 -6.56 -15.54 -35.87
CA GLN A 344 -6.94 -15.96 -34.51
C GLN A 344 -6.03 -15.33 -33.45
N LYS A 345 -6.62 -14.71 -32.42
CA LYS A 345 -5.89 -14.11 -31.29
C LYS A 345 -4.99 -15.13 -30.59
N ILE A 346 -3.69 -14.86 -30.55
CA ILE A 346 -2.68 -15.77 -29.98
C ILE A 346 -2.27 -15.29 -28.59
N LEU A 347 -3.09 -15.60 -27.58
CA LEU A 347 -2.64 -15.52 -26.20
C LEU A 347 -1.45 -16.49 -26.03
N GLN A 348 -0.27 -15.97 -25.65
CA GLN A 348 0.90 -16.80 -25.41
C GLN A 348 0.61 -17.84 -24.32
N PRO A 349 1.06 -19.11 -24.48
CA PRO A 349 0.83 -20.12 -23.46
C PRO A 349 1.50 -19.70 -22.14
N ILE A 350 0.79 -19.86 -21.03
CA ILE A 350 1.35 -19.65 -19.69
C ILE A 350 2.57 -20.57 -19.56
N SER A 351 3.76 -20.00 -19.42
CA SER A 351 4.97 -20.80 -19.29
C SER A 351 4.91 -21.62 -18.00
N LEU A 352 5.31 -22.89 -18.08
CA LEU A 352 5.38 -23.78 -16.91
C LEU A 352 6.21 -23.14 -15.79
N LEU A 353 7.29 -22.45 -16.15
CA LEU A 353 8.14 -21.66 -15.26
C LEU A 353 7.36 -20.59 -14.47
N LYS A 354 6.41 -19.88 -15.11
CA LYS A 354 5.56 -18.90 -14.41
C LYS A 354 4.64 -19.59 -13.42
N LEU A 355 3.97 -20.68 -13.82
CA LEU A 355 3.09 -21.44 -12.94
C LEU A 355 3.85 -21.96 -11.70
N VAL A 356 5.09 -22.42 -11.88
CA VAL A 356 5.99 -22.84 -10.80
C VAL A 356 6.35 -21.65 -9.88
N PHE A 357 6.77 -20.50 -10.41
CA PHE A 357 7.10 -19.34 -9.57
C PHE A 357 5.89 -18.76 -8.83
N ASP A 358 4.73 -18.71 -9.46
CA ASP A 358 3.49 -18.22 -8.86
C ASP A 358 3.03 -19.17 -7.74
N GLY A 359 3.12 -20.49 -7.95
CA GLY A 359 2.84 -21.51 -6.94
C GLY A 359 3.83 -21.52 -5.77
N LEU A 360 5.14 -21.43 -6.04
CA LEU A 360 6.18 -21.27 -5.01
C LEU A 360 5.94 -20.00 -4.18
N SER A 361 5.51 -18.92 -4.82
CA SER A 361 5.22 -17.65 -4.13
C SER A 361 4.04 -17.77 -3.16
N LEU A 362 2.98 -18.49 -3.55
CA LEU A 362 1.87 -18.80 -2.65
C LEU A 362 2.33 -19.68 -1.49
N ALA A 363 3.13 -20.72 -1.77
CA ALA A 363 3.65 -21.64 -0.77
C ALA A 363 4.56 -20.93 0.25
N ILE A 364 5.39 -19.98 -0.18
CA ILE A 364 6.23 -19.15 0.71
C ILE A 364 5.35 -18.32 1.65
N VAL A 365 4.37 -17.57 1.14
CA VAL A 365 3.49 -16.73 1.99
C VAL A 365 2.69 -17.58 2.97
N LEU A 366 2.18 -18.73 2.53
CA LEU A 366 1.46 -19.67 3.39
C LEU A 366 2.37 -20.30 4.47
N LEU A 367 3.59 -20.69 4.11
CA LEU A 367 4.56 -21.25 5.04
C LEU A 367 4.98 -20.20 6.09
N THR A 368 5.32 -18.97 5.68
CA THR A 368 5.65 -17.91 6.64
C THR A 368 4.47 -17.57 7.54
N TRP A 369 3.23 -17.62 7.02
CA TRP A 369 2.01 -17.47 7.83
C TRP A 369 1.83 -18.58 8.88
N LEU A 370 2.08 -19.85 8.51
CA LEU A 370 2.04 -20.99 9.43
C LEU A 370 3.14 -20.89 10.50
N LEU A 371 4.37 -20.59 10.10
CA LEU A 371 5.51 -20.40 11.01
C LEU A 371 5.24 -19.27 12.00
N LEU A 372 4.76 -18.12 11.51
CA LEU A 372 4.37 -16.98 12.36
C LEU A 372 3.24 -17.35 13.34
N LYS A 373 2.25 -18.13 12.89
CA LYS A 373 1.10 -18.54 13.71
C LYS A 373 1.50 -19.47 14.87
N TYR A 374 2.41 -20.41 14.64
CA TYR A 374 2.71 -21.48 15.60
C TYR A 374 4.03 -21.32 16.37
N LEU A 375 5.01 -20.56 15.85
CA LEU A 375 6.32 -20.39 16.49
C LEU A 375 6.44 -19.06 17.25
N VAL A 376 5.75 -18.00 16.81
CA VAL A 376 5.90 -16.65 17.40
C VAL A 376 4.82 -16.41 18.46
N LYS A 377 5.26 -16.34 19.72
CA LYS A 377 4.41 -16.00 20.86
C LYS A 377 3.98 -14.52 20.78
N PRO A 378 2.72 -14.18 21.08
CA PRO A 378 2.29 -12.79 21.14
C PRO A 378 2.97 -12.04 22.31
N VAL A 379 3.27 -10.76 22.11
CA VAL A 379 3.83 -9.88 23.14
C VAL A 379 2.93 -9.84 24.38
N ARG A 380 3.52 -9.92 25.59
CA ARG A 380 2.82 -9.64 26.85
C ARG A 380 2.59 -8.13 26.96
N ARG A 381 1.36 -7.67 26.69
CA ARG A 381 0.94 -6.29 26.95
C ARG A 381 0.53 -6.16 28.42
N ALA A 382 0.95 -5.08 29.07
CA ALA A 382 0.54 -4.71 30.42
C ALA A 382 -0.93 -4.29 30.48
N PHE A 383 -1.56 -4.48 31.64
CA PHE A 383 -2.93 -4.03 31.92
C PHE A 383 -3.07 -3.46 33.33
N LEU A 384 -4.22 -2.84 33.59
CA LEU A 384 -4.59 -2.23 34.87
C LEU A 384 -5.82 -2.96 35.41
N CYS A 385 -5.86 -3.28 36.71
CA CYS A 385 -6.99 -4.00 37.31
C CYS A 385 -8.32 -3.24 37.15
N SER A 386 -8.32 -1.91 37.19
CA SER A 386 -9.52 -1.08 37.02
C SER A 386 -9.96 -0.83 35.57
N ASP A 387 -9.35 -1.48 34.57
CA ASP A 387 -9.77 -1.39 33.16
C ASP A 387 -11.03 -2.25 32.89
N LEU A 388 -12.19 -1.63 33.12
CA LEU A 388 -13.53 -2.16 32.83
C LEU A 388 -13.69 -2.73 31.40
N SER A 389 -12.87 -2.32 30.43
CA SER A 389 -12.98 -2.85 29.06
C SER A 389 -12.60 -4.33 28.96
N LEU A 390 -11.83 -4.87 29.91
CA LEU A 390 -11.28 -6.24 29.88
C LEU A 390 -12.12 -7.29 30.65
N TYR A 391 -13.26 -6.88 31.22
CA TYR A 391 -14.15 -7.72 32.06
C TYR A 391 -15.35 -8.34 31.32
N HIS A 392 -15.50 -8.12 30.02
CA HIS A 392 -16.69 -8.59 29.29
C HIS A 392 -16.78 -10.13 29.32
N ALA A 393 -17.97 -10.67 29.52
CA ALA A 393 -18.18 -12.12 29.56
C ALA A 393 -17.80 -12.79 28.22
N GLU A 394 -17.12 -13.95 28.27
CA GLU A 394 -16.84 -14.76 27.08
C GLU A 394 -18.15 -15.39 26.56
N PRO A 395 -18.52 -15.22 25.28
CA PRO A 395 -19.76 -15.77 24.75
C PRO A 395 -19.65 -17.29 24.59
N GLN A 396 -20.66 -18.02 25.10
CA GLN A 396 -20.76 -19.48 25.01
C GLN A 396 -20.77 -20.01 23.57
N LYS A 397 -21.23 -19.21 22.60
CA LYS A 397 -21.23 -19.54 21.17
C LYS A 397 -20.84 -18.32 20.36
N LYS A 398 -19.90 -18.50 19.42
CA LYS A 398 -19.49 -17.47 18.45
C LYS A 398 -20.61 -17.29 17.43
N VAL A 399 -21.15 -16.08 17.27
CA VAL A 399 -22.22 -15.82 16.28
C VAL A 399 -21.75 -16.15 14.86
N PHE A 400 -20.50 -15.80 14.54
CA PHE A 400 -19.89 -16.07 13.25
C PHE A 400 -18.61 -16.93 13.40
N PRO A 401 -18.64 -18.25 13.20
CA PRO A 401 -17.47 -19.13 13.37
C PRO A 401 -16.49 -19.05 12.18
N THR A 402 -15.23 -19.40 12.40
CA THR A 402 -14.15 -19.29 11.39
C THR A 402 -14.42 -20.08 10.11
N TRP A 403 -15.11 -21.22 10.18
CA TRP A 403 -15.48 -21.99 8.98
C TRP A 403 -16.50 -21.24 8.11
N LEU A 404 -17.43 -20.50 8.73
CA LEU A 404 -18.42 -19.69 8.03
C LEU A 404 -17.78 -18.46 7.39
N LEU A 405 -16.73 -17.90 8.01
CA LEU A 405 -15.88 -16.90 7.36
C LEU A 405 -15.20 -17.44 6.09
N VAL A 406 -14.60 -18.62 6.14
CA VAL A 406 -13.97 -19.22 4.94
C VAL A 406 -15.01 -19.49 3.87
N LEU A 407 -16.21 -19.97 4.24
CA LEU A 407 -17.31 -20.16 3.29
C LEU A 407 -17.77 -18.83 2.66
N CYS A 408 -18.08 -17.81 3.46
CA CYS A 408 -18.65 -16.55 2.96
C CYS A 408 -17.64 -15.63 2.28
N ALA A 409 -16.40 -15.55 2.76
CA ALA A 409 -15.38 -14.62 2.27
C ALA A 409 -14.42 -15.24 1.23
N ILE A 410 -14.39 -16.57 1.08
CA ILE A 410 -13.50 -17.24 0.10
C ILE A 410 -14.30 -18.21 -0.78
N GLY A 411 -15.06 -19.14 -0.19
CA GLY A 411 -15.79 -20.18 -0.92
C GLY A 411 -16.85 -19.64 -1.88
N ILE A 412 -17.79 -18.84 -1.37
CA ILE A 412 -18.86 -18.22 -2.17
C ILE A 412 -18.30 -17.29 -3.26
N PRO A 413 -17.34 -16.38 -2.99
CA PRO A 413 -16.66 -15.61 -4.03
C PRO A 413 -16.01 -16.47 -5.13
N LEU A 414 -15.32 -17.57 -4.78
CA LEU A 414 -14.73 -18.48 -5.77
C LEU A 414 -15.82 -19.13 -6.64
N VAL A 415 -16.93 -19.59 -6.06
CA VAL A 415 -18.05 -20.17 -6.80
C VAL A 415 -18.70 -19.12 -7.73
N ILE A 416 -18.91 -17.89 -7.27
CA ILE A 416 -19.47 -16.81 -8.10
C ILE A 416 -18.53 -16.50 -9.28
N ILE A 417 -17.22 -16.37 -9.03
CA ILE A 417 -16.20 -16.14 -10.07
C ILE A 417 -16.17 -17.30 -11.08
N LEU A 418 -16.21 -18.55 -10.62
CA LEU A 418 -16.27 -19.74 -11.49
C LEU A 418 -17.51 -19.71 -12.38
N LEU A 419 -18.69 -19.46 -11.81
CA LEU A 419 -19.94 -19.42 -12.55
C LEU A 419 -19.98 -18.25 -13.55
N SER A 420 -19.54 -17.06 -13.16
CA SER A 420 -19.52 -15.90 -14.07
C SER A 420 -18.51 -16.06 -15.20
N GLU A 421 -17.36 -16.71 -14.98
CA GLU A 421 -16.40 -17.04 -16.04
C GLU A 421 -16.92 -18.15 -16.97
N CYS A 422 -17.56 -19.19 -16.45
CA CYS A 422 -18.24 -20.22 -17.26
C CYS A 422 -19.35 -19.62 -18.13
N VAL A 423 -20.18 -18.74 -17.57
CA VAL A 423 -21.23 -18.01 -18.31
C VAL A 423 -20.61 -17.01 -19.29
N ARG A 424 -19.51 -16.34 -18.95
CA ARG A 424 -18.76 -15.47 -19.87
C ARG A 424 -18.25 -16.26 -21.08
N TRP A 425 -17.65 -17.43 -20.84
CA TRP A 425 -17.19 -18.35 -21.89
C TRP A 425 -18.36 -18.87 -22.74
N TYR A 426 -19.45 -19.38 -22.15
CA TYR A 426 -20.59 -19.94 -22.91
C TYR A 426 -21.16 -18.94 -23.93
N TYR A 427 -21.41 -17.69 -23.53
CA TYR A 427 -21.91 -16.67 -24.45
C TYR A 427 -20.89 -16.30 -25.53
N LEU A 428 -19.61 -16.16 -25.18
CA LEU A 428 -18.54 -15.88 -26.16
C LEU A 428 -18.32 -17.06 -27.13
N PHE A 429 -18.49 -18.30 -26.67
CA PHE A 429 -18.44 -19.50 -27.49
C PHE A 429 -19.62 -19.51 -28.47
N ARG A 430 -20.86 -19.34 -27.99
CA ARG A 430 -22.06 -19.27 -28.84
C ARG A 430 -21.95 -18.18 -29.91
N GLN A 431 -21.36 -17.03 -29.58
CA GLN A 431 -21.13 -15.93 -30.53
C GLN A 431 -19.97 -16.21 -31.51
N LYS A 432 -18.88 -16.88 -31.07
CA LYS A 432 -17.79 -17.33 -31.95
C LYS A 432 -18.26 -18.43 -32.92
N SER A 433 -19.04 -19.42 -32.46
CA SER A 433 -19.48 -20.56 -33.29
C SER A 433 -20.28 -20.15 -34.53
N ALA A 434 -21.06 -19.06 -34.46
CA ALA A 434 -21.77 -18.49 -35.61
C ALA A 434 -20.85 -17.93 -36.71
N LYS A 435 -19.56 -17.67 -36.41
CA LYS A 435 -18.54 -17.27 -37.40
C LYS A 435 -17.48 -18.36 -37.66
N VAL A 436 -17.29 -19.30 -36.75
CA VAL A 436 -16.16 -20.26 -36.76
C VAL A 436 -16.53 -21.62 -37.38
N ALA A 437 -17.82 -21.94 -37.52
CA ALA A 437 -18.29 -23.19 -38.13
C ALA A 437 -17.82 -23.41 -39.59
N TYR A 438 -17.41 -22.34 -40.30
CA TYR A 438 -16.86 -22.40 -41.65
C TYR A 438 -15.36 -22.75 -41.71
N GLU A 439 -14.57 -22.36 -40.71
CA GLU A 439 -13.09 -22.41 -40.76
C GLU A 439 -12.47 -23.68 -40.14
N LEU A 440 -13.14 -24.31 -39.16
CA LEU A 440 -12.44 -25.17 -38.20
C LEU A 440 -12.30 -26.66 -38.58
N GLN A 441 -12.34 -27.01 -39.87
CA GLN A 441 -12.21 -28.41 -40.32
C GLN A 441 -10.75 -28.89 -40.48
N ILE A 442 -9.74 -28.03 -40.27
CA ILE A 442 -8.33 -28.33 -40.56
C ILE A 442 -7.41 -28.16 -39.32
N ARG A 443 -6.57 -29.18 -39.09
CA ARG A 443 -5.37 -29.25 -38.22
C ARG A 443 -5.53 -29.29 -36.68
N SER A 444 -5.75 -30.52 -36.21
CA SER A 444 -4.79 -31.32 -35.40
C SER A 444 -4.29 -30.82 -34.02
N LYS A 445 -4.65 -31.62 -32.99
CA LYS A 445 -3.85 -32.02 -31.80
C LYS A 445 -2.52 -31.29 -31.53
N ILE A 446 -2.58 -30.22 -30.72
CA ILE A 446 -1.57 -29.89 -29.69
C ILE A 446 -2.35 -29.54 -28.42
N TYR A 447 -1.88 -29.97 -27.24
CA TYR A 447 -2.50 -29.60 -25.96
C TYR A 447 -2.34 -28.09 -25.69
N ARG A 448 -3.39 -27.32 -25.99
CA ARG A 448 -3.41 -25.85 -25.88
C ARG A 448 -4.43 -25.44 -24.82
N ILE A 449 -3.97 -24.76 -23.76
CA ILE A 449 -4.81 -24.34 -22.64
C ILE A 449 -5.90 -23.38 -23.14
N PRO A 450 -7.20 -23.59 -22.82
CA PRO A 450 -8.27 -22.69 -23.25
C PRO A 450 -8.12 -21.27 -22.66
N GLU A 451 -8.49 -20.26 -23.46
CA GLU A 451 -8.51 -18.83 -23.10
C GLU A 451 -9.19 -18.56 -21.74
N TRP A 452 -10.31 -19.24 -21.47
CA TRP A 452 -11.06 -19.11 -20.22
C TRP A 452 -10.33 -19.69 -19.00
N VAL A 453 -9.55 -20.77 -19.16
CA VAL A 453 -8.74 -21.36 -18.07
C VAL A 453 -7.60 -20.42 -17.70
N GLY A 454 -6.96 -19.78 -18.69
CA GLY A 454 -5.92 -18.77 -18.44
C GLY A 454 -6.46 -17.53 -17.71
N ASN A 455 -7.66 -17.07 -18.07
CA ASN A 455 -8.32 -15.97 -17.37
C ASN A 455 -8.72 -16.33 -15.93
N LEU A 456 -9.29 -17.53 -15.74
CA LEU A 456 -9.69 -18.05 -14.44
C LEU A 456 -8.49 -18.21 -13.50
N TYR A 457 -7.36 -18.71 -14.00
CA TYR A 457 -6.09 -18.81 -13.28
C TYR A 457 -5.64 -17.44 -12.72
N ILE A 458 -5.69 -16.38 -13.54
CA ILE A 458 -5.30 -15.03 -13.12
C ILE A 458 -6.23 -14.51 -12.02
N ILE A 459 -7.54 -14.67 -12.16
CA ILE A 459 -8.52 -14.16 -11.19
C ILE A 459 -8.40 -14.90 -9.86
N ILE A 460 -8.45 -16.24 -9.89
CA ILE A 460 -8.38 -17.08 -8.68
C ILE A 460 -7.02 -16.97 -8.01
N GLY A 461 -5.91 -17.01 -8.76
CA GLY A 461 -4.56 -16.89 -8.22
C GLY A 461 -4.35 -15.58 -7.46
N VAL A 462 -4.77 -14.45 -8.05
CA VAL A 462 -4.69 -13.13 -7.41
C VAL A 462 -5.63 -13.00 -6.21
N PHE A 463 -6.85 -13.56 -6.29
CA PHE A 463 -7.81 -13.57 -5.18
C PHE A 463 -7.31 -14.35 -3.95
N ILE A 464 -6.77 -15.56 -4.15
CA ILE A 464 -6.22 -16.37 -3.06
C ILE A 464 -4.96 -15.69 -2.50
N PHE A 465 -4.06 -15.18 -3.35
CA PHE A 465 -2.87 -14.45 -2.91
C PHE A 465 -3.22 -13.22 -2.05
N ALA A 466 -4.25 -12.44 -2.43
CA ALA A 466 -4.73 -11.30 -1.66
C ALA A 466 -5.22 -11.70 -0.24
N ASN A 467 -5.95 -12.81 -0.15
CA ASN A 467 -6.40 -13.36 1.14
C ASN A 467 -5.20 -13.87 1.98
N CYS A 468 -4.22 -14.55 1.38
CA CYS A 468 -3.00 -15.00 2.06
C CYS A 468 -2.18 -13.81 2.61
N VAL A 469 -1.97 -12.76 1.81
CA VAL A 469 -1.26 -11.54 2.23
C VAL A 469 -2.02 -10.82 3.35
N THR A 470 -3.35 -10.75 3.27
CA THR A 470 -4.20 -10.17 4.32
C THR A 470 -4.10 -10.95 5.64
N ALA A 471 -4.19 -12.28 5.58
CA ALA A 471 -4.02 -13.15 6.74
C ALA A 471 -2.62 -13.03 7.37
N PHE A 472 -1.59 -12.84 6.54
CA PHE A 472 -0.22 -12.59 7.00
C PHE A 472 -0.05 -11.25 7.72
N LEU A 473 -0.43 -10.14 7.09
CA LEU A 473 -0.36 -8.79 7.67
C LEU A 473 -1.21 -8.66 8.96
N THR A 474 -2.33 -9.37 9.04
CA THR A 474 -3.16 -9.47 10.25
C THR A 474 -2.42 -10.22 11.36
N ASN A 475 -1.84 -11.39 11.07
CA ASN A 475 -1.15 -12.19 12.08
C ASN A 475 0.10 -11.48 12.62
N ILE A 476 0.83 -10.71 11.80
CA ILE A 476 1.93 -9.87 12.28
C ILE A 476 1.41 -8.90 13.35
N GLY A 477 0.36 -8.14 13.04
CA GLY A 477 -0.22 -7.19 13.99
C GLY A 477 -0.67 -7.85 15.30
N LYS A 478 -1.27 -9.04 15.20
CA LYS A 478 -1.71 -9.83 16.36
C LYS A 478 -0.57 -10.25 17.28
N VAL A 479 0.54 -10.76 16.75
CA VAL A 479 1.65 -11.21 17.61
C VAL A 479 2.50 -10.05 18.11
N THR A 480 2.63 -8.97 17.34
CA THR A 480 3.43 -7.79 17.72
C THR A 480 2.72 -6.87 18.71
N VAL A 481 1.47 -6.49 18.45
CA VAL A 481 0.75 -5.52 19.30
C VAL A 481 0.25 -6.14 20.61
N GLY A 482 0.02 -7.46 20.63
CA GLY A 482 -0.35 -8.21 21.84
C GLY A 482 -1.60 -7.69 22.56
N ARG A 483 -2.51 -7.01 21.85
CA ARG A 483 -3.67 -6.36 22.48
C ARG A 483 -4.59 -7.42 23.07
N LEU A 484 -4.82 -7.29 24.37
CA LEU A 484 -5.76 -8.09 25.15
C LEU A 484 -7.18 -7.95 24.59
N ARG A 485 -8.01 -8.97 24.76
CA ARG A 485 -9.42 -8.94 24.34
C ARG A 485 -10.34 -8.38 25.42
N PRO A 486 -11.56 -7.93 25.05
CA PRO A 486 -12.55 -7.50 26.04
C PRO A 486 -12.93 -8.56 27.09
N HIS A 487 -12.73 -9.86 26.82
CA HIS A 487 -12.91 -10.96 27.77
C HIS A 487 -11.61 -11.48 28.40
N PHE A 488 -10.53 -10.69 28.40
CA PHE A 488 -9.22 -11.15 28.87
C PHE A 488 -9.21 -11.54 30.35
N ILE A 489 -9.81 -10.73 31.24
CA ILE A 489 -9.82 -11.02 32.69
C ILE A 489 -10.55 -12.34 33.01
N PRO A 490 -11.84 -12.53 32.66
CA PRO A 490 -12.56 -13.75 33.01
C PRO A 490 -12.03 -15.04 32.35
N SER A 491 -11.29 -14.94 31.23
CA SER A 491 -10.66 -16.11 30.58
C SER A 491 -9.20 -16.35 30.99
N CYS A 492 -8.58 -15.48 31.80
CA CYS A 492 -7.20 -15.63 32.29
C CYS A 492 -7.11 -15.89 33.80
N PHE A 493 -8.06 -15.39 34.60
CA PHE A 493 -8.06 -15.50 36.06
C PHE A 493 -9.36 -16.13 36.58
N HIS A 494 -9.26 -17.02 37.58
CA HIS A 494 -10.43 -17.47 38.32
C HIS A 494 -11.00 -16.36 39.21
N LYS A 495 -12.32 -16.39 39.46
CA LYS A 495 -13.06 -15.36 40.22
C LYS A 495 -12.47 -15.05 41.61
N TYR A 496 -11.91 -16.04 42.30
CA TYR A 496 -11.27 -15.87 43.61
C TYR A 496 -9.86 -15.27 43.46
N SER A 497 -8.98 -15.96 42.72
CA SER A 497 -7.60 -15.50 42.42
C SER A 497 -7.53 -14.09 41.85
N TYR A 498 -8.55 -13.64 41.10
CA TYR A 498 -8.61 -12.28 40.58
C TYR A 498 -8.70 -11.22 41.69
N HIS A 499 -9.52 -11.43 42.73
CA HIS A 499 -9.61 -10.50 43.85
C HIS A 499 -8.29 -10.42 44.63
N ASP A 500 -7.66 -11.56 44.91
CA ASP A 500 -6.37 -11.60 45.61
C ASP A 500 -5.26 -10.88 44.81
N PHE A 501 -5.29 -11.00 43.48
CA PHE A 501 -4.31 -10.41 42.57
C PHE A 501 -4.51 -8.90 42.34
N CYS A 502 -5.75 -8.40 42.48
CA CYS A 502 -6.12 -7.00 42.20
C CYS A 502 -6.48 -6.15 43.43
N ASN A 503 -6.61 -6.72 44.64
CA ASN A 503 -7.05 -6.00 45.85
C ASN A 503 -6.15 -4.82 46.26
N ASN A 504 -4.88 -4.79 45.84
CA ASN A 504 -3.91 -3.76 46.25
C ASN A 504 -3.19 -3.06 45.07
N SER A 505 -3.56 -3.35 43.82
CA SER A 505 -2.76 -3.01 42.62
C SER A 505 -3.48 -2.05 41.67
N ASN A 506 -3.39 -0.76 41.98
CA ASN A 506 -3.61 0.34 41.02
C ASN A 506 -2.41 0.54 40.05
N GLU A 507 -1.47 -0.40 40.04
CA GLU A 507 -0.25 -0.37 39.22
C GLU A 507 -0.42 -1.20 37.93
N TRP A 508 0.51 -1.01 36.98
CA TRP A 508 0.48 -1.74 35.71
C TRP A 508 1.08 -3.14 35.83
N ILE A 509 0.24 -4.14 35.59
CA ILE A 509 0.63 -5.54 35.68
C ILE A 509 1.27 -5.98 34.37
N ILE A 510 2.61 -6.02 34.36
CA ILE A 510 3.44 -6.45 33.22
C ILE A 510 3.64 -7.97 33.23
N ASN A 511 3.90 -8.54 34.41
CA ASN A 511 4.18 -9.96 34.60
C ASN A 511 2.96 -10.69 35.18
N TYR A 512 2.31 -11.48 34.33
CA TYR A 512 1.20 -12.36 34.70
C TYR A 512 1.32 -13.71 33.99
N GLU A 513 0.81 -14.75 34.64
CA GLU A 513 0.61 -16.09 34.09
C GLU A 513 -0.90 -16.41 34.28
N CYS A 514 -1.58 -16.96 33.28
CA CYS A 514 -3.02 -17.24 33.41
C CYS A 514 -3.23 -18.55 34.18
N LEU A 515 -3.64 -18.46 35.45
CA LEU A 515 -3.80 -19.57 36.39
C LEU A 515 -5.16 -20.29 36.23
N GLY A 516 -5.54 -20.66 35.00
CA GLY A 516 -6.80 -21.33 34.69
C GLY A 516 -6.70 -22.85 34.74
N GLU A 517 -7.58 -23.51 35.50
CA GLU A 517 -7.47 -24.96 35.80
C GLU A 517 -8.56 -25.80 35.09
N SER A 518 -9.76 -25.27 34.89
CA SER A 518 -10.92 -26.03 34.38
C SER A 518 -11.73 -25.33 33.28
N SER A 519 -11.11 -25.19 32.10
CA SER A 519 -11.83 -25.48 30.85
C SER A 519 -10.89 -26.15 29.85
N ASP A 520 -11.41 -27.10 29.07
CA ASP A 520 -10.59 -27.84 28.08
C ASP A 520 -10.12 -26.96 26.90
N ILE A 521 -10.56 -25.70 26.85
CA ILE A 521 -10.10 -24.64 25.94
C ILE A 521 -8.76 -24.04 26.41
N ILE A 522 -8.51 -23.97 27.72
CA ILE A 522 -7.30 -23.37 28.31
C ILE A 522 -6.13 -24.37 28.39
N LYS A 523 -6.44 -25.68 28.51
CA LYS A 523 -5.42 -26.76 28.52
C LYS A 523 -4.57 -26.81 27.24
N GLN A 524 -5.05 -26.25 26.13
CA GLN A 524 -4.28 -26.07 24.92
C GLN A 524 -3.49 -24.75 24.97
N LYS A 525 -2.16 -24.82 24.80
CA LYS A 525 -1.26 -23.63 24.84
C LYS A 525 -1.70 -22.49 23.92
N ASP A 526 -2.42 -22.81 22.85
CA ASP A 526 -2.98 -21.85 21.89
C ASP A 526 -4.09 -20.95 22.48
N GLY A 527 -4.90 -21.46 23.43
CA GLY A 527 -5.98 -20.69 24.06
C GLY A 527 -5.46 -19.48 24.85
N ALA A 528 -4.39 -19.69 25.62
CA ALA A 528 -3.70 -18.61 26.34
C ALA A 528 -2.99 -17.60 25.42
N TYR A 529 -2.80 -17.90 24.13
CA TYR A 529 -2.33 -16.93 23.14
C TYR A 529 -3.49 -16.20 22.47
N ASP A 530 -4.61 -16.86 22.18
CA ASP A 530 -5.78 -16.29 21.50
C ASP A 530 -6.35 -15.06 22.24
N ILE A 531 -6.42 -15.10 23.58
CA ILE A 531 -6.87 -13.98 24.43
C ILE A 531 -5.99 -12.71 24.37
N ARG A 532 -4.76 -12.82 23.83
CA ARG A 532 -3.81 -11.72 23.62
C ARG A 532 -3.73 -11.25 22.15
N GLN A 533 -4.62 -11.75 21.29
CA GLN A 533 -4.64 -11.46 19.85
C GLN A 533 -5.94 -10.76 19.43
N SER A 534 -6.17 -9.56 19.97
CA SER A 534 -7.31 -8.70 19.62
C SER A 534 -7.02 -7.78 18.42
N PHE A 535 -5.93 -7.04 18.40
CA PHE A 535 -5.64 -6.08 17.32
C PHE A 535 -4.68 -6.68 16.26
N PRO A 536 -4.94 -6.55 14.94
CA PRO A 536 -6.21 -6.22 14.30
C PRO A 536 -7.15 -7.44 14.17
N SER A 537 -8.43 -7.21 13.87
CA SER A 537 -9.40 -8.31 13.74
C SER A 537 -9.26 -9.07 12.42
N GLY A 538 -8.83 -10.33 12.52
CA GLY A 538 -8.66 -11.23 11.37
C GLY A 538 -9.95 -11.72 10.71
N HIS A 539 -11.09 -11.64 11.39
CA HIS A 539 -12.39 -11.89 10.75
C HIS A 539 -12.79 -10.71 9.87
N ALA A 540 -12.60 -9.47 10.36
CA ALA A 540 -12.86 -8.27 9.58
C ALA A 540 -11.92 -8.17 8.37
N SER A 541 -10.61 -8.37 8.54
CA SER A 541 -9.67 -8.22 7.42
C SER A 541 -9.90 -9.22 6.30
N ILE A 542 -10.12 -10.50 6.59
CA ILE A 542 -10.44 -11.52 5.58
C ILE A 542 -11.81 -11.25 4.94
N ALA A 543 -12.84 -10.89 5.73
CA ALA A 543 -14.17 -10.58 5.19
C ALA A 543 -14.14 -9.40 4.22
N PHE A 544 -13.52 -8.29 4.60
CA PHE A 544 -13.37 -7.12 3.73
C PHE A 544 -12.46 -7.41 2.53
N CYS A 545 -11.38 -8.20 2.68
CA CYS A 545 -10.55 -8.58 1.53
C CYS A 545 -11.33 -9.39 0.49
N GLY A 546 -12.01 -10.45 0.94
CA GLY A 546 -12.76 -11.35 0.07
C GLY A 546 -13.96 -10.68 -0.61
N LEU A 547 -14.80 -9.99 0.17
CA LEU A 547 -16.08 -9.45 -0.30
C LEU A 547 -15.91 -8.13 -1.08
N ILE A 548 -14.92 -7.28 -0.76
CA ILE A 548 -14.65 -6.08 -1.59
C ILE A 548 -14.01 -6.48 -2.93
N PHE A 549 -13.15 -7.51 -2.97
CA PHE A 549 -12.64 -8.02 -4.25
C PHE A 549 -13.78 -8.60 -5.10
N LEU A 550 -14.72 -9.34 -4.49
CA LEU A 550 -15.91 -9.83 -5.19
C LEU A 550 -16.78 -8.68 -5.73
N ALA A 551 -17.04 -7.66 -4.92
CA ALA A 551 -17.80 -6.48 -5.35
C ALA A 551 -17.14 -5.78 -6.55
N LEU A 552 -15.83 -5.53 -6.50
CA LEU A 552 -15.08 -4.94 -7.62
C LEU A 552 -15.09 -5.83 -8.88
N TYR A 553 -15.05 -7.15 -8.73
CA TYR A 553 -15.17 -8.10 -9.83
C TYR A 553 -16.58 -8.08 -10.46
N ILE A 554 -17.63 -8.13 -9.64
CA ILE A 554 -19.03 -8.01 -10.09
C ILE A 554 -19.23 -6.70 -10.84
N HIS A 555 -18.82 -5.58 -10.24
CA HIS A 555 -18.87 -4.25 -10.85
C HIS A 555 -18.23 -4.25 -12.24
N LYS A 556 -17.05 -4.87 -12.41
CA LYS A 556 -16.33 -4.82 -13.68
C LYS A 556 -16.85 -5.79 -14.74
N VAL A 557 -17.35 -6.97 -14.35
CA VAL A 557 -17.75 -8.04 -15.28
C VAL A 557 -19.24 -8.02 -15.60
N TRP A 558 -20.09 -7.62 -14.65
CA TRP A 558 -21.56 -7.66 -14.81
C TRP A 558 -22.12 -6.32 -15.29
N ASN A 559 -21.60 -5.18 -14.84
CA ASN A 559 -22.04 -3.86 -15.33
C ASN A 559 -21.82 -3.71 -16.85
N TYR A 560 -20.74 -4.30 -17.39
CA TYR A 560 -20.46 -4.39 -18.84
C TYR A 560 -21.55 -5.12 -19.67
N ARG A 561 -22.46 -5.86 -19.02
CA ARG A 561 -23.53 -6.63 -19.67
C ARG A 561 -24.94 -6.03 -19.50
N ASN A 562 -25.05 -4.80 -18.99
CA ASN A 562 -26.32 -4.11 -18.79
C ASN A 562 -27.35 -4.92 -17.96
N PHE A 563 -26.92 -5.63 -16.92
CA PHE A 563 -27.80 -6.34 -15.96
C PHE A 563 -28.64 -5.40 -15.06
N GLY A 564 -28.94 -4.19 -15.53
CA GLY A 564 -29.67 -3.16 -14.79
C GLY A 564 -29.04 -2.84 -13.43
N GLN A 565 -29.86 -2.82 -12.39
CA GLN A 565 -29.44 -2.48 -11.03
C GLN A 565 -28.77 -3.65 -10.26
N PHE A 566 -28.84 -4.88 -10.78
CA PHE A 566 -28.42 -6.08 -10.06
C PHE A 566 -26.95 -6.10 -9.57
N PRO A 567 -25.94 -5.60 -10.34
CA PRO A 567 -24.57 -5.52 -9.87
C PRO A 567 -24.43 -4.68 -8.59
N TYR A 568 -25.07 -3.49 -8.55
CA TYR A 568 -25.02 -2.59 -7.41
C TYR A 568 -25.65 -3.18 -6.16
N VAL A 569 -26.77 -3.93 -6.29
CA VAL A 569 -27.40 -4.64 -5.17
C VAL A 569 -26.44 -5.70 -4.59
N MET A 570 -25.70 -6.42 -5.44
CA MET A 570 -24.70 -7.40 -5.01
C MET A 570 -23.45 -6.74 -4.42
N GLU A 571 -23.02 -5.59 -4.93
CA GLU A 571 -21.93 -4.78 -4.36
C GLU A 571 -22.29 -4.30 -2.94
N THR A 572 -23.51 -3.75 -2.75
CA THR A 572 -24.05 -3.37 -1.44
C THR A 572 -24.16 -4.57 -0.49
N PHE A 573 -24.64 -5.72 -0.97
CA PHE A 573 -24.72 -6.95 -0.17
C PHE A 573 -23.33 -7.43 0.29
N CYS A 574 -22.33 -7.41 -0.59
CA CYS A 574 -20.95 -7.77 -0.24
C CYS A 574 -20.38 -6.86 0.86
N PHE A 575 -20.61 -5.54 0.77
CA PHE A 575 -20.20 -4.59 1.81
C PHE A 575 -20.95 -4.81 3.12
N ALA A 576 -22.28 -4.98 3.07
CA ALA A 576 -23.12 -5.19 4.25
C ALA A 576 -22.75 -6.49 4.99
N LEU A 577 -22.46 -7.58 4.26
CA LEU A 577 -21.99 -8.84 4.83
C LEU A 577 -20.61 -8.69 5.47
N ALA A 578 -19.67 -7.97 4.85
CA ALA A 578 -18.36 -7.70 5.43
C ALA A 578 -18.47 -6.88 6.73
N ALA A 579 -19.31 -5.85 6.74
CA ALA A 579 -19.61 -5.02 7.91
C ALA A 579 -20.27 -5.84 9.04
N TYR A 580 -21.27 -6.67 8.71
CA TYR A 580 -21.93 -7.58 9.66
C TYR A 580 -20.92 -8.53 10.32
N ILE A 581 -20.05 -9.18 9.54
CA ILE A 581 -18.99 -10.06 10.06
C ILE A 581 -18.06 -9.27 11.02
N GLY A 582 -17.73 -8.02 10.69
CA GLY A 582 -17.01 -7.12 11.60
C GLY A 582 -17.76 -6.85 12.90
N ILE A 583 -19.05 -6.49 12.83
CA ILE A 583 -19.89 -6.17 14.00
C ILE A 583 -20.04 -7.38 14.93
N THR A 584 -20.20 -8.60 14.39
CA THR A 584 -20.27 -9.82 15.23
C THR A 584 -19.02 -10.08 16.07
N ARG A 585 -17.88 -9.43 15.77
CA ARG A 585 -16.66 -9.51 16.60
C ARG A 585 -16.67 -8.58 17.79
N ILE A 586 -17.47 -7.51 17.72
CA ILE A 586 -17.73 -6.59 18.83
C ILE A 586 -18.78 -7.22 19.75
N THR A 587 -19.89 -7.73 19.22
CA THR A 587 -20.94 -8.39 20.02
C THR A 587 -20.48 -9.69 20.67
N ASP A 588 -19.58 -10.45 20.04
CA ASP A 588 -18.94 -11.62 20.65
C ASP A 588 -17.84 -11.24 21.68
N ASN A 589 -17.72 -9.97 22.08
CA ASN A 589 -16.71 -9.46 23.01
C ASN A 589 -15.24 -9.83 22.64
N ARG A 590 -14.95 -10.14 21.37
CA ARG A 590 -13.64 -10.68 20.94
C ARG A 590 -12.69 -9.63 20.40
N HIS A 591 -13.22 -8.48 20.01
CA HIS A 591 -12.47 -7.38 19.42
C HIS A 591 -13.08 -6.04 19.81
N HIS A 592 -12.25 -5.03 20.07
CA HIS A 592 -12.71 -3.65 20.21
C HIS A 592 -13.16 -3.11 18.84
N PRO A 593 -14.03 -2.09 18.78
CA PRO A 593 -14.40 -1.44 17.51
C PRO A 593 -13.20 -0.97 16.67
N THR A 594 -12.14 -0.48 17.34
CA THR A 594 -10.88 -0.07 16.71
C THR A 594 -10.11 -1.24 16.10
N ASP A 595 -10.16 -2.44 16.70
CA ASP A 595 -9.53 -3.65 16.17
C ASP A 595 -10.24 -4.13 14.89
N VAL A 596 -11.58 -3.99 14.85
CA VAL A 596 -12.42 -4.32 13.69
C VAL A 596 -12.20 -3.32 12.56
N LEU A 597 -12.19 -2.02 12.85
CA LEU A 597 -11.93 -0.96 11.88
C LEU A 597 -10.55 -1.10 11.23
N ALA A 598 -9.50 -1.33 12.02
CA ALA A 598 -8.15 -1.57 11.50
C ALA A 598 -8.10 -2.81 10.59
N GLY A 599 -8.82 -3.88 10.95
CA GLY A 599 -8.97 -5.07 10.11
C GLY A 599 -9.67 -4.76 8.78
N ALA A 600 -10.81 -4.06 8.82
CA ALA A 600 -11.59 -3.69 7.64
C ALA A 600 -10.80 -2.82 6.65
N ILE A 601 -10.07 -1.82 7.15
CA ILE A 601 -9.20 -0.95 6.33
C ILE A 601 -8.08 -1.78 5.67
N LEU A 602 -7.40 -2.65 6.43
CA LEU A 602 -6.34 -3.53 5.92
C LEU A 602 -6.85 -4.45 4.79
N GLY A 603 -7.99 -5.13 5.00
CA GLY A 603 -8.58 -6.01 4.00
C GLY A 603 -8.99 -5.27 2.72
N THR A 604 -9.64 -4.11 2.87
CA THR A 604 -10.07 -3.25 1.76
C THR A 604 -8.88 -2.75 0.93
N PHE A 605 -7.80 -2.32 1.58
CA PHE A 605 -6.57 -1.86 0.93
C PHE A 605 -5.92 -2.96 0.07
N VAL A 606 -5.76 -4.17 0.63
CA VAL A 606 -5.20 -5.32 -0.10
C VAL A 606 -6.10 -5.74 -1.27
N ALA A 607 -7.43 -5.76 -1.09
CA ALA A 607 -8.39 -6.07 -2.16
C ALA A 607 -8.28 -5.10 -3.34
N ILE A 608 -8.20 -3.79 -3.10
CA ILE A 608 -8.10 -2.77 -4.15
C ILE A 608 -6.78 -2.92 -4.94
N ILE A 609 -5.66 -3.19 -4.26
CA ILE A 609 -4.36 -3.39 -4.91
C ILE A 609 -4.38 -4.67 -5.77
N ALA A 610 -4.85 -5.78 -5.21
CA ALA A 610 -4.96 -7.05 -5.92
C ALA A 610 -5.89 -6.95 -7.14
N PHE A 611 -7.03 -6.29 -6.99
CA PHE A 611 -7.97 -6.07 -8.09
C PHE A 611 -7.36 -5.21 -9.22
N ARG A 612 -6.66 -4.13 -8.89
CA ARG A 612 -5.93 -3.31 -9.89
C ARG A 612 -4.86 -4.13 -10.61
N TYR A 613 -4.08 -4.95 -9.89
CA TYR A 613 -3.10 -5.84 -10.48
C TYR A 613 -3.72 -6.83 -11.48
N MET A 614 -4.86 -7.44 -11.12
CA MET A 614 -5.61 -8.36 -11.99
C MET A 614 -6.12 -7.65 -13.26
N VAL A 615 -6.67 -6.45 -13.13
CA VAL A 615 -7.10 -5.62 -14.29
C VAL A 615 -5.91 -5.27 -15.19
N ASP A 616 -4.76 -4.90 -14.63
CA ASP A 616 -3.58 -4.54 -15.42
C ASP A 616 -2.84 -5.76 -16.00
N ALA A 617 -3.01 -6.96 -15.41
CA ALA A 617 -2.63 -8.22 -16.05
C ALA A 617 -3.44 -8.45 -17.34
N PHE A 618 -4.77 -8.27 -17.29
CA PHE A 618 -5.64 -8.41 -18.46
C PHE A 618 -5.40 -7.35 -19.55
N LYS A 619 -5.07 -6.10 -19.20
CA LYS A 619 -4.63 -5.10 -20.18
C LYS A 619 -3.35 -5.54 -20.91
N ARG A 620 -2.39 -6.10 -20.17
CA ARG A 620 -1.09 -6.51 -20.74
C ARG A 620 -1.21 -7.69 -21.70
N SER A 621 -2.10 -8.66 -21.46
CA SER A 621 -2.38 -9.72 -22.44
C SER A 621 -2.99 -9.19 -23.73
N VAL A 622 -3.98 -8.28 -23.65
CA VAL A 622 -4.58 -7.68 -24.86
C VAL A 622 -3.54 -6.88 -25.66
N LEU A 623 -2.61 -6.21 -24.99
CA LEU A 623 -1.53 -5.46 -25.65
C LEU A 623 -0.41 -6.33 -26.25
N SER A 624 -0.13 -7.51 -25.67
CA SER A 624 0.83 -8.46 -26.28
C SER A 624 0.28 -9.09 -27.55
N ASP A 625 -1.02 -9.37 -27.59
CA ASP A 625 -1.67 -9.93 -28.77
C ASP A 625 -1.58 -8.94 -29.95
N LEU A 626 -1.98 -7.68 -29.75
CA LEU A 626 -1.88 -6.60 -30.74
C LEU A 626 -0.43 -6.30 -31.17
N GLY A 627 0.53 -6.41 -30.25
CA GLY A 627 1.95 -6.22 -30.56
C GLY A 627 2.57 -7.34 -31.40
N SER A 628 1.93 -8.51 -31.46
CA SER A 628 2.39 -9.65 -32.27
C SER A 628 1.95 -9.57 -33.74
N GLU A 629 0.84 -8.89 -34.03
CA GLU A 629 0.33 -8.72 -35.39
C GLU A 629 1.25 -7.79 -36.22
N SER A 630 1.77 -6.71 -35.63
CA SER A 630 2.66 -5.72 -36.29
C SER A 630 4.12 -6.17 -36.47
N MET A 631 4.39 -7.48 -36.49
CA MET A 631 5.70 -8.06 -36.84
C MET A 631 5.58 -9.20 -37.88
N THR A 632 4.39 -9.40 -38.47
CA THR A 632 4.10 -10.54 -39.37
C THR A 632 3.59 -10.15 -40.76
N ASP A 633 3.58 -8.85 -41.05
CA ASP A 633 3.31 -8.24 -42.35
C ASP A 633 4.54 -7.40 -42.76
#